data_AF-A0A259BH09-F1
#
_entry.id   AF-A0A259BH09-F1
#
_cell.length_a   1.000
_cell.length_b   1.000
_cell.length_c   1.000
_cell.angle_alpha   90.00
_cell.angle_beta   90.00
_cell.angle_gamma   90.00
#
_symmetry.space_group_name_H-M   'P 1'
#
loop_
_entity.id
_entity.type
_entity.pdbx_description
1 polymer ?
#
loop_
_entity_poly.entity_id
_entity_poly.type
_entity_poly.pdbx_seq_one_letter_code
_entity_poly.pdbx_strand_id
1 'polypeptide(L)'
;MTATTIPADKDFMGELTALIPHMRAFAHSLCRNAVEADDLAQDALLRAWNNRTSYQPGTNMKAWTFMILRNQFYSDKRRSWRSTQLDPETAERTLVAVSNPMATL
;
A
#
# COMPACT_ATOMS: atom_id res chain seq x y z
N MET A 1 -31.72 16.74 -9.20
CA MET A 1 -30.72 16.84 -10.29
C MET A 1 -29.47 17.50 -9.70
N THR A 2 -28.54 16.72 -9.16
CA THR A 2 -27.33 17.24 -8.50
C THR A 2 -26.15 17.22 -9.47
N ALA A 3 -25.87 18.36 -10.08
CA ALA A 3 -24.69 18.59 -10.90
C ALA A 3 -23.68 19.43 -10.08
N THR A 4 -22.78 18.77 -9.35
CA THR A 4 -21.57 19.36 -8.72
C THR A 4 -20.73 18.15 -8.26
N THR A 5 -19.53 17.82 -8.73
CA THR A 5 -18.24 18.50 -8.49
C THR A 5 -17.15 17.68 -9.20
N ILE A 6 -16.82 17.97 -10.46
CA ILE A 6 -15.72 17.30 -11.20
C ILE A 6 -14.38 18.10 -11.24
N PRO A 7 -14.26 19.39 -10.87
CA PRO A 7 -12.96 20.08 -10.91
C PRO A 7 -11.92 19.59 -9.88
N ALA A 8 -12.30 19.45 -8.59
CA ALA A 8 -11.33 19.20 -7.53
C ALA A 8 -10.70 17.79 -7.56
N ASP A 9 -11.49 16.76 -7.90
CA ASP A 9 -10.99 15.37 -7.96
C ASP A 9 -10.08 15.14 -9.19
N LYS A 10 -10.34 15.85 -10.31
CA LYS A 10 -9.50 15.76 -11.51
C LYS A 10 -8.12 16.39 -11.30
N ASP A 11 -8.08 17.56 -10.67
CA ASP A 11 -6.81 18.25 -10.39
C ASP A 11 -5.96 17.42 -9.40
N PHE A 12 -6.60 16.92 -8.33
CA PHE A 12 -5.95 15.99 -7.39
C PHE A 12 -5.43 14.73 -8.08
N MET A 13 -6.23 14.10 -8.95
CA MET A 13 -5.81 12.93 -9.72
C MET A 13 -4.60 13.23 -10.60
N GLY A 14 -4.59 14.39 -11.27
CA GLY A 14 -3.48 14.84 -12.11
C GLY A 14 -2.19 15.00 -11.30
N GLU A 15 -2.26 15.73 -10.19
CA GLU A 15 -1.12 15.92 -9.28
C GLU A 15 -0.61 14.59 -8.70
N LEU A 16 -1.51 13.70 -8.28
CA LEU A 16 -1.15 12.41 -7.69
C LEU A 16 -0.50 11.48 -8.74
N THR A 17 -1.02 11.46 -9.97
CA THR A 17 -0.49 10.63 -11.06
C THR A 17 0.92 11.08 -11.45
N ALA A 18 1.20 12.38 -11.44
CA ALA A 18 2.53 12.93 -11.69
C ALA A 18 3.58 12.49 -10.64
N LEU A 19 3.13 12.07 -9.45
CA LEU A 19 4.01 11.59 -8.38
C LEU A 19 4.33 10.10 -8.45
N ILE A 20 3.64 9.31 -9.28
CA ILE A 20 3.86 7.86 -9.41
C ILE A 20 5.36 7.49 -9.59
N PRO A 21 6.11 8.04 -10.56
CA PRO A 21 7.51 7.66 -10.74
C PRO A 21 8.37 8.02 -9.52
N HIS A 22 8.08 9.14 -8.87
CA HIS A 22 8.79 9.58 -7.67
C HIS A 22 8.51 8.68 -6.47
N MET A 23 7.26 8.26 -6.28
CA MET A 23 6.86 7.37 -5.20
C MET A 23 7.45 5.98 -5.37
N ARG A 24 7.47 5.43 -6.60
CA ARG A 24 8.13 4.17 -6.91
C ARG A 24 9.63 4.23 -6.62
N ALA A 25 10.33 5.26 -7.13
CA ALA A 25 11.76 5.44 -6.88
C ALA A 25 12.07 5.52 -5.38
N PHE A 26 11.25 6.25 -4.62
CA PHE A 26 11.42 6.34 -3.17
C PHE A 26 11.12 5.01 -2.46
N ALA A 27 10.07 4.30 -2.83
CA ALA A 27 9.78 2.97 -2.28
C ALA A 27 10.91 1.97 -2.56
N HIS A 28 11.50 1.98 -3.76
CA HIS A 28 12.68 1.16 -4.09
C HIS A 28 13.89 1.48 -3.21
N SER A 29 14.06 2.73 -2.77
CA SER A 29 15.14 3.08 -1.84
C SER A 29 14.90 2.58 -0.40
N LEU A 30 13.66 2.26 -0.04
CA LEU A 30 13.28 1.79 1.30
C LEU A 30 13.19 0.27 1.39
N CYS A 31 12.71 -0.38 0.33
CA CYS A 31 12.48 -1.82 0.28
C CYS A 31 13.72 -2.56 -0.26
N ARG A 32 13.92 -3.80 0.21
CA ARG A 32 15.02 -4.67 -0.25
C ARG A 32 14.69 -5.40 -1.55
N ASN A 33 13.40 -5.56 -1.86
CA ASN A 33 12.94 -6.21 -3.07
C ASN A 33 12.00 -5.29 -3.87
N ALA A 34 11.97 -5.50 -5.19
CA ALA A 34 11.23 -4.65 -6.11
C ALA A 34 9.72 -4.82 -5.99
N VAL A 35 9.25 -6.03 -5.66
CA VAL A 35 7.81 -6.33 -5.54
C VAL A 35 7.20 -5.60 -4.33
N GLU A 36 7.80 -5.72 -3.15
CA GLU A 36 7.40 -4.96 -1.95
C GLU A 36 7.49 -3.45 -2.18
N ALA A 37 8.47 -2.98 -2.96
CA ALA A 37 8.58 -1.56 -3.29
C ALA A 37 7.38 -1.09 -4.12
N ASP A 38 7.03 -1.83 -5.16
CA ASP A 38 5.91 -1.52 -6.03
C ASP A 38 4.58 -1.61 -5.28
N ASP A 39 4.38 -2.65 -4.47
CA ASP A 39 3.18 -2.82 -3.63
C ASP A 39 3.03 -1.67 -2.63
N LEU A 40 4.11 -1.31 -1.94
CA LEU A 40 4.13 -0.18 -1.00
C LEU A 40 3.74 1.14 -1.69
N ALA A 41 4.30 1.41 -2.88
CA ALA A 41 3.98 2.62 -3.63
C ALA A 41 2.50 2.63 -4.07
N GLN A 42 2.00 1.49 -4.53
CA GLN A 42 0.63 1.32 -5.01
C GLN A 42 -0.39 1.54 -3.89
N ASP A 43 -0.18 0.89 -2.74
CA ASP A 43 -1.03 1.07 -1.56
C ASP A 43 -0.99 2.49 -1.02
N ALA A 44 0.18 3.13 -1.00
CA ALA A 44 0.31 4.51 -0.54
C ALA A 44 -0.48 5.48 -1.43
N LEU A 45 -0.43 5.28 -2.76
CA LEU A 45 -1.23 6.04 -3.72
C LEU A 45 -2.73 5.79 -3.52
N LEU A 46 -3.15 4.54 -3.30
CA LEU A 46 -4.54 4.20 -3.04
C LEU A 46 -5.05 4.85 -1.74
N ARG A 47 -4.24 4.83 -0.67
CA ARG A 47 -4.54 5.52 0.58
C ARG A 47 -4.63 7.02 0.40
N ALA A 48 -3.73 7.61 -0.38
CA ALA A 48 -3.77 9.03 -0.72
C ALA A 48 -5.08 9.39 -1.45
N TRP A 49 -5.49 8.58 -2.42
CA TRP A 49 -6.77 8.74 -3.12
C TRP A 49 -7.98 8.64 -2.18
N ASN A 50 -7.99 7.64 -1.30
CA ASN A 50 -9.07 7.45 -0.33
C ASN A 50 -9.15 8.60 0.68
N ASN A 51 -8.01 9.18 1.05
CA ASN A 51 -7.91 10.30 2.01
C ASN A 51 -7.85 11.68 1.35
N ARG A 52 -8.17 11.80 0.06
CA ARG A 52 -8.07 13.06 -0.69
C ARG A 52 -8.90 14.20 -0.10
N THR A 53 -9.99 13.89 0.59
CA THR A 53 -10.82 14.89 1.29
C THR A 53 -10.12 15.53 2.48
N SER A 54 -9.09 14.88 3.03
CA SER A 54 -8.25 15.40 4.11
C SER A 54 -7.04 16.20 3.60
N TYR A 55 -6.78 16.18 2.29
CA TYR A 55 -5.75 16.99 1.66
C TYR A 55 -6.22 18.43 1.55
N GLN A 56 -5.34 19.38 1.91
CA GLN A 56 -5.61 20.81 1.77
C GLN A 56 -4.98 21.29 0.46
N PRO A 57 -5.79 21.71 -0.54
CA PRO A 57 -5.26 22.26 -1.79
C PRO A 57 -4.35 23.46 -1.54
N GLY A 58 -3.28 23.58 -2.32
CA GLY A 58 -2.26 24.62 -2.15
C GLY A 58 -1.16 24.28 -1.15
N THR A 59 -1.26 23.15 -0.43
CA THR A 59 -0.14 22.57 0.32
C THR A 59 0.74 21.70 -0.60
N ASN A 60 1.83 21.16 -0.06
CA ASN A 60 2.76 20.35 -0.83
C ASN A 60 2.25 18.89 -0.96
N MET A 61 1.57 18.59 -2.07
CA MET A 61 1.09 17.24 -2.42
C MET A 61 2.20 16.19 -2.23
N LYS A 62 3.39 16.43 -2.80
CA LYS A 62 4.52 15.48 -2.74
C LYS A 62 4.90 15.14 -1.30
N ALA A 63 5.04 16.15 -0.44
CA ALA A 63 5.37 15.92 0.97
C ALA A 63 4.27 15.13 1.68
N TRP A 64 3.00 15.46 1.41
CA TRP A 64 1.86 14.78 1.98
C TRP A 64 1.78 13.31 1.56
N THR A 65 1.95 13.00 0.27
CA THR A 65 1.93 11.60 -0.22
C THR A 65 3.13 10.80 0.28
N PHE A 66 4.31 11.42 0.37
CA PHE A 66 5.52 10.77 0.90
C PHE A 66 5.40 10.47 2.40
N MET A 67 4.69 11.30 3.16
CA MET A 67 4.36 11.03 4.56
C MET A 67 3.47 9.79 4.68
N ILE A 68 2.45 9.64 3.82
CA ILE A 68 1.60 8.44 3.78
C ILE A 68 2.44 7.19 3.49
N LEU A 69 3.29 7.23 2.46
CA LEU A 69 4.17 6.12 2.08
C LEU A 69 5.10 5.71 3.22
N ARG A 70 5.76 6.68 3.85
CA ARG A 70 6.66 6.44 4.98
C ARG A 70 5.92 5.82 6.17
N ASN A 71 4.74 6.34 6.51
CA ASN A 71 3.93 5.82 7.61
C ASN A 71 3.47 4.39 7.36
N GLN A 72 3.12 4.07 6.11
CA GLN A 72 2.80 2.70 5.70
C GLN A 72 4.02 1.79 5.85
N PHE A 73 5.17 2.16 5.28
CA PHE A 73 6.40 1.37 5.36
C PHE A 73 6.77 0.98 6.80
N TYR A 74 6.78 1.94 7.72
CA TYR A 74 7.09 1.65 9.13
C TYR A 74 6.02 0.81 9.81
N SER A 75 4.76 0.93 9.41
CA SER A 75 3.68 0.09 9.93
C SER A 75 3.85 -1.36 9.47
N ASP A 76 4.20 -1.57 8.21
CA ASP A 76 4.44 -2.89 7.63
C ASP A 76 5.69 -3.54 8.25
N LYS A 77 6.80 -2.80 8.42
CA LYS A 77 8.00 -3.31 9.11
C LYS A 77 7.73 -3.68 10.58
N ARG A 78 6.94 -2.89 11.32
CA ARG A 78 6.55 -3.23 12.70
C ARG A 78 5.62 -4.43 12.78
N ARG A 79 4.82 -4.69 11.73
CA ARG A 79 4.00 -5.91 11.63
C ARG A 79 4.87 -7.11 11.28
N SER A 80 5.76 -6.98 10.29
CA SER A 80 6.64 -8.06 9.84
C SER A 80 7.58 -8.56 10.94
N TRP A 81 8.09 -7.67 11.82
CA TRP A 81 8.86 -8.08 13.00
C TRP A 81 8.06 -9.03 13.91
N ARG A 82 6.76 -8.79 14.06
CA ARG A 82 5.89 -9.55 14.98
C ARG A 82 5.36 -10.84 14.37
N SER A 83 5.33 -10.95 13.05
CA SER A 83 4.99 -12.17 12.33
C SER A 83 6.27 -12.92 11.98
N THR A 84 6.62 -13.92 12.79
CA THR A 84 7.56 -14.98 12.40
C THR A 84 7.14 -15.51 11.03
N GLN A 85 8.05 -15.52 10.05
CA GLN A 85 7.80 -16.18 8.77
C GLN A 85 7.50 -17.65 9.06
N LEU A 86 6.28 -18.09 8.71
CA LEU A 86 5.99 -19.52 8.67
C LEU A 86 6.83 -20.10 7.54
N ASP A 87 7.69 -21.05 7.89
CA ASP A 87 8.47 -21.84 6.96
C ASP A 87 7.54 -22.37 5.84
N PRO A 88 7.90 -22.23 4.55
CA PRO A 88 7.09 -22.71 3.43
C PRO A 88 6.57 -24.14 3.60
N GLU A 89 7.38 -25.02 4.21
CA GLU A 89 7.00 -26.40 4.53
C GLU A 89 5.84 -26.47 5.55
N THR A 90 5.78 -25.52 6.49
CA THR A 90 4.71 -25.38 7.48
C THR A 90 3.42 -24.85 6.84
N ALA A 91 3.52 -23.92 5.88
CA ALA A 91 2.38 -23.42 5.14
C ALA A 91 1.75 -24.51 4.26
N GLU A 92 2.58 -25.30 3.57
CA GLU A 92 2.13 -26.44 2.76
C GLU A 92 1.47 -27.53 3.62
N ARG A 93 2.07 -27.90 4.76
CA ARG A 93 1.47 -28.86 5.72
C ARG A 93 0.11 -28.41 6.25
N THR A 94 -0.07 -27.12 6.49
CA THR A 94 -1.35 -26.56 6.98
C THR A 94 -2.45 -26.64 5.92
N LEU A 95 -2.12 -26.40 4.65
CA LEU A 95 -3.07 -26.49 3.53
C LEU A 95 -3.45 -27.94 3.21
N VAL A 96 -2.53 -28.89 3.36
CA VAL A 96 -2.79 -30.33 3.17
C VAL A 96 -3.68 -30.90 4.27
N ALA A 97 -3.48 -30.50 5.53
CA ALA A 97 -4.27 -31.00 6.66
C ALA A 97 -5.77 -30.64 6.57
N VAL A 98 -6.11 -29.51 5.95
CA VAL A 98 -7.51 -29.10 5.71
C VAL A 98 -8.18 -29.93 4.60
N SER A 99 -7.40 -30.58 3.74
CA SER A 99 -7.90 -31.27 2.54
C SER A 99 -8.22 -32.76 2.75
N ASN A 100 -7.98 -33.33 3.94
CA ASN A 100 -8.30 -34.73 4.22
C ASN A 100 -9.28 -34.89 5.41
N PRO A 101 -10.61 -34.90 5.17
CA PRO A 101 -11.59 -35.17 6.21
C PRO A 101 -11.70 -36.65 6.65
N MET A 102 -10.82 -37.55 6.18
CA MET A 102 -10.82 -38.99 6.53
C MET A 102 -9.43 -39.48 6.96
N ALA A 103 -8.86 -38.88 8.00
CA ALA A 103 -7.72 -39.45 8.73
C ALA A 103 -8.05 -39.63 10.22
N THR A 104 -9.19 -40.27 10.50
CA THR A 104 -9.42 -40.93 11.79
C THR A 104 -10.06 -42.28 11.47
N LEU A 105 -9.22 -43.32 11.39
CA LEU A 105 -9.45 -44.70 11.84
C LEU A 105 -8.08 -45.38 11.98
#